data_AF-A0A0F2CBY8-F1
#
_entry.id   AF-A0A0F2CBY8-F1
#
_cell.length_a   1.000
_cell.length_b   1.000
_cell.length_c   1.000
_cell.angle_alpha   90.00
_cell.angle_beta   90.00
_cell.angle_gamma   90.00
#
_symmetry.space_group_name_H-M   'P 1'
#
loop_
_entity.id
_entity.type
_entity.pdbx_description
1 polymer ?
#
loop_
_entity_poly.entity_id
_entity_poly.type
_entity_poly.pdbx_seq_one_letter_code
_entity_poly.pdbx_strand_id
1 'polypeptide(L)'
;MAPGISFSVRPRRSLRASPASLPAWRNRYRSACSLARFEGEASDLGIVYSAIEVYAYEMELDLTGEFHLIFIEQVDLHVTVDVFASTLASRP
;
A
#
# COMPACT_ATOMS: atom_id res chain seq x y z
N MET A 1 -2.66 -19.65 11.32
CA MET A 1 -1.56 -18.65 11.35
C MET A 1 -2.21 -17.30 11.61
N ALA A 2 -1.61 -16.43 12.44
CA ALA A 2 -2.14 -15.08 12.64
C ALA A 2 -1.89 -14.24 11.38
N PRO A 3 -2.81 -13.34 10.98
CA PRO A 3 -2.61 -12.47 9.83
C PRO A 3 -1.40 -11.54 10.05
N GLY A 4 -0.56 -11.43 9.03
CA GLY A 4 0.61 -10.55 9.03
C GLY A 4 0.33 -9.29 8.24
N ILE A 5 0.55 -8.12 8.85
CA ILE A 5 0.54 -6.82 8.15
C ILE A 5 1.92 -6.19 8.26
N SER A 6 2.50 -5.81 7.13
CA SER A 6 3.78 -5.12 7.06
C SER A 6 3.65 -3.80 6.31
N PHE A 7 4.25 -2.73 6.84
CA PHE A 7 4.18 -1.37 6.27
C PHE A 7 5.51 -0.93 5.67
N SER A 8 5.44 -0.19 4.56
CA SER A 8 6.59 0.47 3.95
C SER A 8 6.17 1.79 3.30
N VAL A 9 6.79 2.89 3.72
CA VAL A 9 6.64 4.19 3.06
C VAL A 9 7.74 4.33 2.01
N ARG A 10 7.34 4.58 0.75
CA ARG A 10 8.29 4.87 -0.33
C ARG A 10 8.29 6.37 -0.62
N PRO A 11 9.35 7.12 -0.25
CA PRO A 11 9.41 8.55 -0.52
C PRO A 11 9.56 8.84 -2.01
N ARG A 12 9.15 10.06 -2.40
CA ARG A 12 9.06 10.58 -3.78
C ARG A 12 10.41 10.71 -4.52
N ARG A 13 11.55 10.32 -3.93
CA ARG A 13 12.89 10.65 -4.43
C ARG A 13 13.68 9.43 -4.93
N SER A 14 13.84 9.43 -6.26
CA SER A 14 14.77 8.66 -7.12
C SER A 14 14.75 7.13 -7.02
N LEU A 15 13.87 6.51 -7.80
CA LEU A 15 14.23 5.27 -8.49
C LEU A 15 14.75 5.65 -9.88
N ARG A 16 16.07 5.54 -10.10
CA ARG A 16 16.69 5.48 -11.43
C ARG A 16 16.31 4.16 -12.14
N ALA A 17 15.05 3.78 -12.08
CA ALA A 17 14.52 2.71 -12.92
C ALA A 17 13.98 3.38 -14.18
N SER A 18 14.52 2.99 -15.33
CA SER A 18 14.03 3.46 -16.62
C SER A 18 12.51 3.22 -16.69
N PRO A 19 11.68 4.24 -16.97
CA PRO A 19 10.22 4.12 -16.89
C PRO A 19 9.63 3.04 -17.80
N ALA A 20 10.41 2.56 -18.77
CA ALA A 20 10.05 1.51 -19.71
C ALA A 20 10.06 0.07 -19.13
N SER A 21 10.71 -0.19 -17.98
CA SER A 21 10.80 -1.55 -17.41
C SER A 21 9.91 -1.80 -16.20
N LEU A 22 9.09 -0.81 -15.81
CA LEU A 22 8.17 -0.97 -14.70
C LEU A 22 6.76 -1.36 -15.21
N PRO A 23 6.09 -2.31 -14.54
CA PRO A 23 4.68 -2.61 -14.83
C PRO A 23 3.83 -1.34 -14.83
N ALA A 24 2.86 -1.25 -15.75
CA ALA A 24 2.05 -0.05 -15.96
C ALA A 24 1.35 0.47 -14.68
N TRP A 25 1.02 -0.43 -13.74
CA TRP A 25 0.46 -0.03 -12.43
C TRP A 25 1.44 0.82 -11.62
N ARG A 26 2.75 0.54 -11.69
CA ARG A 26 3.79 1.22 -10.92
C ARG A 26 4.12 2.62 -11.45
N ASN A 27 3.90 2.85 -12.75
CA ASN A 27 4.13 4.16 -13.38
C ASN A 27 2.96 5.14 -13.14
N ARG A 28 1.77 4.61 -12.83
CA ARG A 28 0.58 5.41 -12.53
C ARG A 28 0.65 6.06 -11.13
N TYR A 29 1.40 5.49 -10.20
CA TYR A 29 1.60 5.99 -8.83
C TYR A 29 2.91 6.79 -8.66
N ARG A 30 3.10 7.84 -9.48
CA ARG A 30 4.16 8.84 -9.25
C ARG A 30 3.85 9.78 -8.06
N SER A 31 2.67 9.67 -7.48
CA SER A 31 2.25 10.26 -6.21
C SER A 31 2.96 9.57 -5.04
N ALA A 32 3.13 10.28 -3.92
CA ALA A 32 3.58 9.64 -2.68
C ALA A 32 2.46 8.70 -2.21
N CYS A 33 2.81 7.44 -1.94
CA CYS A 33 1.86 6.42 -1.47
C CYS A 33 2.49 5.65 -0.31
N SER A 34 1.66 5.29 0.67
CA SER A 34 2.01 4.27 1.66
C SER A 34 1.65 2.89 1.12
N LEU A 35 2.52 1.91 1.35
CA LEU A 35 2.28 0.51 0.98
C LEU A 35 2.13 -0.33 2.25
N ALA A 36 1.04 -1.08 2.32
CA ALA A 36 0.85 -2.15 3.28
C ALA A 36 0.71 -3.49 2.54
N ARG A 37 1.40 -4.53 3.02
CA ARG A 37 1.16 -5.90 2.56
C ARG A 37 0.39 -6.65 3.63
N PHE A 38 -0.69 -7.30 3.22
CA PHE A 38 -1.50 -8.19 4.04
C PHE A 38 -1.34 -9.62 3.54
N GLU A 39 -1.16 -10.53 4.48
CA GLU A 39 -1.16 -11.98 4.26
C GLU A 39 -2.07 -12.60 5.34
N GLY A 40 -3.18 -13.19 4.93
CA GLY A 40 -4.21 -13.67 5.86
C GLY A 40 -5.49 -14.13 5.18
N GLU A 41 -6.53 -14.37 5.97
CA GLU A 41 -7.85 -14.73 5.43
C GLU A 41 -8.53 -13.52 4.79
N ALA A 42 -9.23 -13.73 3.67
CA ALA A 42 -9.91 -12.67 2.93
C ALA A 42 -10.98 -11.93 3.77
N SER A 43 -11.58 -12.60 4.77
CA SER A 43 -12.51 -11.99 5.71
C SER A 43 -11.87 -10.92 6.59
N ASP A 44 -10.57 -11.00 6.83
CA ASP A 44 -9.82 -10.10 7.71
C ASP A 44 -9.25 -8.88 6.96
N LEU A 45 -9.43 -8.81 5.64
CA LEU A 45 -8.90 -7.73 4.80
C LEU A 45 -9.37 -6.34 5.26
N GLY A 46 -10.54 -6.26 5.90
CA GLY A 46 -11.06 -5.02 6.48
C GLY A 46 -10.14 -4.38 7.52
N ILE A 47 -9.36 -5.19 8.26
CA ILE A 47 -8.43 -4.72 9.30
C ILE A 47 -7.31 -3.87 8.69
N VAL A 48 -6.96 -4.11 7.42
CA VAL A 48 -5.86 -3.42 6.74
C VAL A 48 -6.13 -1.92 6.61
N TYR A 49 -7.37 -1.52 6.37
CA TYR A 49 -7.74 -0.09 6.27
C TYR A 49 -7.50 0.63 7.59
N SER A 50 -8.01 0.08 8.71
CA SER A 50 -7.79 0.66 10.04
C SER A 50 -6.31 0.70 10.41
N ALA A 51 -5.54 -0.33 10.05
CA ALA A 51 -4.11 -0.38 10.32
C ALA A 51 -3.33 0.67 9.51
N ILE A 52 -3.73 0.93 8.25
CA ILE A 52 -3.15 2.02 7.44
C ILE A 52 -3.49 3.40 8.03
N GLU A 53 -4.72 3.62 8.50
CA GLU A 53 -5.12 4.88 9.12
C GLU A 53 -4.30 5.16 10.39
N VAL A 54 -4.14 4.17 11.27
CA VAL A 54 -3.29 4.30 12.47
C VAL A 54 -1.84 4.59 12.08
N TYR A 55 -1.29 3.84 11.13
CA TYR A 55 0.07 4.06 10.66
C TYR A 55 0.26 5.47 10.06
N ALA A 56 -0.71 5.96 9.28
CA ALA A 56 -0.67 7.28 8.71
C ALA A 56 -0.73 8.38 9.78
N TYR A 57 -1.56 8.18 10.82
CA TYR A 57 -1.61 9.08 11.97
C TYR A 57 -0.28 9.13 12.72
N GLU A 58 0.32 7.98 13.05
CA GLU A 58 1.61 7.89 13.74
C GLU A 58 2.76 8.52 12.93
N MET A 59 2.63 8.54 11.61
CA MET A 59 3.65 9.05 10.69
C MET A 59 3.36 10.44 10.13
N GLU A 60 2.33 11.12 10.65
CA GLU A 60 1.90 12.44 10.19
C GLU A 60 1.70 12.49 8.66
N LEU A 61 1.15 11.41 8.11
CA LEU A 61 0.83 11.27 6.69
C LEU A 61 -0.62 11.66 6.42
N ASP A 62 -0.81 12.68 5.59
CA ASP A 62 -2.14 13.02 5.09
C ASP A 62 -2.57 12.03 4.01
N LEU A 63 -3.57 11.19 4.30
CA LEU A 63 -4.17 10.30 3.31
C LEU A 63 -5.20 11.04 2.45
N THR A 64 -5.26 10.71 1.17
CA THR A 64 -6.32 11.20 0.25
C THR A 64 -7.66 10.47 0.45
N GLY A 65 -7.65 9.34 1.15
CA GLY A 65 -8.76 8.39 1.21
C GLY A 65 -8.87 7.46 0.00
N GLU A 66 -8.00 7.59 -1.00
CA GLU A 66 -7.94 6.67 -2.14
C GLU A 66 -7.03 5.46 -1.82
N PHE A 67 -7.60 4.27 -1.95
CA PHE A 67 -6.91 2.99 -1.73
C PHE A 67 -6.98 2.12 -2.98
N HIS A 68 -5.85 1.50 -3.32
CA HIS A 68 -5.77 0.53 -4.41
C HIS A 68 -5.27 -0.81 -3.88
N LEU A 69 -6.01 -1.87 -4.19
CA LEU A 69 -5.71 -3.22 -3.75
C LEU A 69 -5.19 -4.02 -4.94
N ILE A 70 -4.03 -4.64 -4.77
CA ILE A 70 -3.43 -5.56 -5.74
C ILE A 70 -3.38 -6.94 -5.10
N PHE A 71 -4.25 -7.83 -5.57
CA PHE A 71 -4.23 -9.24 -5.20
C PHE A 71 -3.04 -9.90 -5.91
N ILE A 72 -2.08 -10.40 -5.12
CA ILE A 72 -0.87 -11.06 -5.62
C ILE A 72 -1.12 -12.55 -5.75
N GLU A 73 -1.68 -13.14 -4.69
CA GLU A 73 -1.92 -14.57 -4.59
C GLU A 73 -3.22 -14.82 -3.83
N GLN A 74 -3.95 -15.85 -4.26
CA GLN A 74 -5.14 -16.35 -3.58
C GLN A 74 -5.14 -17.88 -3.63
N VAL A 75 -5.15 -18.51 -2.46
CA VAL A 75 -5.28 -19.96 -2.29
C VAL A 75 -6.40 -20.21 -1.30
N ASP A 76 -7.50 -20.78 -1.77
CA ASP A 76 -8.75 -20.93 -1.02
C ASP A 76 -9.25 -19.60 -0.44
N LEU A 77 -9.24 -19.48 0.89
CA LEU A 77 -9.63 -18.30 1.65
C LEU A 77 -8.45 -17.41 2.05
N HIS A 78 -7.22 -17.85 1.79
CA HIS A 78 -6.00 -17.12 2.13
C HIS A 78 -5.59 -16.22 0.96
N VAL A 79 -5.26 -14.97 1.25
CA VAL A 79 -4.90 -13.96 0.26
C VAL A 79 -3.64 -13.22 0.65
N THR A 80 -2.85 -12.88 -0.37
CA THR A 80 -1.75 -11.93 -0.27
C THR A 80 -2.12 -10.68 -1.06
N VAL A 81 -2.25 -9.55 -0.39
CA VAL A 81 -2.73 -8.29 -0.97
C VAL A 81 -1.75 -7.16 -0.67
N ASP A 82 -1.32 -6.46 -1.72
CA ASP A 82 -0.64 -5.16 -1.59
C ASP A 82 -1.70 -4.04 -1.63
N VAL A 83 -1.76 -3.26 -0.56
CA VAL A 83 -2.65 -2.10 -0.43
C VAL A 83 -1.82 -0.82 -0.54
N PHE A 84 -2.14 0.00 -1.54
CA PHE A 84 -1.54 1.31 -1.76
C PHE A 84 -2.52 2.37 -1.30
N ALA A 85 -2.14 3.15 -0.28
CA ALA A 85 -2.88 4.33 0.15
C ALA A 85 -2.20 5.57 -0.41
N SER A 86 -2.94 6.35 -1.20
CA SER A 86 -2.45 7.59 -1.79
C SER A 86 -2.35 8.67 -0.72
N THR A 87 -1.18 9.30 -0.60
CA THR A 87 -0.96 10.41 0.34
C THR A 87 -1.03 11.75 -0.38
N LEU A 88 -1.55 12.77 0.30
CA LEU A 88 -1.35 14.15 -0.11
C LEU A 88 0.15 14.43 0.01
N ALA A 89 0.76 15.00 -1.02
CA ALA A 89 2.15 15.41 -0.91
C ALA A 89 2.22 16.47 0.18
N SER A 90 2.89 16.17 1.29
CA SER A 90 3.21 17.18 2.30
C SER A 90 3.89 18.34 1.58
N ARG A 91 3.29 19.52 1.73
CA ARG A 91 3.82 20.77 1.16
C ARG A 91 5.22 20.96 1.79
N PRO A 92 6.27 21.23 1.00
CA PRO A 92 7.62 21.39 1.51
C PRO A 92 7.73 22.56 2.50
#